data_AF-A0A937W5D5-F1
#
_entry.id   AF-A0A937W5D5-F1
#
_cell.length_a   1.000
_cell.length_b   1.000
_cell.length_c   1.000
_cell.angle_alpha   90.00
_cell.angle_beta   90.00
_cell.angle_gamma   90.00
#
_symmetry.space_group_name_H-M   'P 1'
#
loop_
_entity.id
_entity.type
_entity.pdbx_description
1 polymer ?
#
loop_
_entity_poly.entity_id
_entity_poly.type
_entity_poly.pdbx_seq_one_letter_code
_entity_poly.pdbx_strand_id
1 'polypeptide(L)'
;MEKATLEIELKATEEEFQEYKIEKEKEIGGLQRDLQKQKEELALALEATNQKLKELTVSQVKEPLNFRGLSQRNNSEKPRVGVFVDVQNMFYAAKDRYNARLDYIKLLDMIVGDRMVVAATAYVVQMPEVDQTAFISFLEHNGYYVKSKELRMRLDGSAKGDWDMGIAIDIISMLDDLDVVILASGDGDFCALVEMVKEKGCRVEVVAFPHNTSVDLQQAADEFFPIGGDMLI
;
A
#
# COMPACT_ATOMS: atom_id res chain seq x y z
N MET A 1 13.68 -66.31 0.02
CA MET A 1 12.30 -65.96 -0.39
C MET A 1 11.95 -64.54 0.02
N GLU A 2 12.20 -64.16 1.26
CA GLU A 2 11.90 -62.83 1.84
C GLU A 2 12.44 -61.62 1.05
N LYS A 3 13.69 -61.67 0.57
CA LYS A 3 14.29 -60.57 -0.24
C LYS A 3 13.57 -60.33 -1.58
N ALA A 4 13.12 -61.39 -2.25
CA ALA A 4 12.41 -61.27 -3.52
C ALA A 4 10.99 -60.69 -3.33
N THR A 5 10.36 -61.00 -2.19
CA THR A 5 9.06 -60.43 -1.82
C THR A 5 9.18 -58.92 -1.54
N LEU A 6 10.20 -58.49 -0.79
CA LEU A 6 10.44 -57.08 -0.50
C LEU A 6 10.79 -56.25 -1.76
N GLU A 7 11.53 -56.82 -2.72
CA GLU A 7 11.83 -56.15 -3.99
C GLU A 7 10.58 -55.96 -4.86
N ILE A 8 9.61 -56.88 -4.77
CA ILE A 8 8.32 -56.76 -5.46
C ILE A 8 7.44 -55.68 -4.80
N GLU A 9 7.36 -55.67 -3.46
CA GLU A 9 6.62 -54.65 -2.73
C GLU A 9 7.18 -53.25 -2.96
N LEU A 10 8.51 -53.09 -2.93
CA LEU A 10 9.15 -51.80 -3.18
C LEU A 10 8.82 -51.26 -4.58
N LYS A 11 8.89 -52.10 -5.60
CA LYS A 11 8.49 -51.73 -6.97
C LYS A 11 7.02 -51.33 -7.08
N ALA A 12 6.13 -52.05 -6.40
CA ALA A 12 4.70 -51.72 -6.40
C ALA A 12 4.46 -50.33 -5.78
N THR A 13 5.10 -50.01 -4.65
CA THR A 13 5.01 -48.67 -4.05
C THR A 13 5.63 -47.56 -4.90
N GLU A 14 6.72 -47.85 -5.63
CA GLU A 14 7.31 -46.87 -6.55
C GLU A 14 6.37 -46.58 -7.73
N GLU A 15 5.71 -47.59 -8.28
CA GLU A 15 4.72 -47.44 -9.35
C GLU A 15 3.50 -46.61 -8.89
N GLU A 16 2.94 -46.92 -7.71
CA GLU A 16 1.85 -46.14 -7.11
C GLU A 16 2.23 -44.67 -6.87
N PHE A 17 3.46 -44.42 -6.43
CA PHE A 17 3.95 -43.05 -6.23
C PHE A 17 4.10 -42.29 -7.56
N GLN A 18 4.56 -42.95 -8.63
CA GLN A 18 4.64 -42.33 -9.95
C GLN A 18 3.25 -42.00 -10.52
N GLU A 19 2.27 -42.91 -10.37
CA GLU A 19 0.89 -42.65 -10.79
C GLU A 19 0.28 -41.46 -10.04
N TYR A 20 0.46 -41.41 -8.72
CA TYR A 20 0.00 -40.28 -7.90
C TYR A 20 0.63 -38.95 -8.34
N LYS A 21 1.93 -38.96 -8.65
CA LYS A 21 2.64 -37.77 -9.13
C LYS A 21 2.08 -37.28 -10.47
N ILE A 22 1.85 -38.19 -11.42
CA ILE A 22 1.27 -37.86 -12.74
C ILE A 22 -0.14 -37.27 -12.58
N GLU A 23 -0.96 -37.85 -11.69
CA GLU A 23 -2.30 -37.34 -11.41
C GLU A 23 -2.26 -35.90 -10.87
N LYS A 24 -1.38 -35.63 -9.90
CA LYS A 24 -1.23 -34.29 -9.31
C LYS A 24 -0.68 -33.26 -10.29
N GLU A 25 0.27 -33.63 -11.14
CA GLU A 25 0.76 -32.75 -12.20
C GLU A 25 -0.34 -32.38 -13.20
N LYS A 26 -1.24 -33.32 -13.50
CA LYS A 26 -2.40 -33.09 -14.37
C LYS A 26 -3.42 -32.15 -13.75
N GLU A 27 -3.65 -32.29 -12.43
CA GLU A 27 -4.54 -31.43 -11.65
C GLU A 27 -3.99 -29.99 -11.58
N ILE A 28 -2.70 -29.81 -11.27
CA ILE A 28 -2.03 -28.51 -11.27
C ILE A 28 -2.10 -27.85 -12.65
N GLY A 29 -1.84 -28.63 -13.71
CA GLY A 29 -1.95 -28.12 -15.09
C GLY A 29 -3.38 -27.74 -15.48
N GLY A 30 -4.40 -28.34 -14.86
CA GLY A 30 -5.80 -27.92 -15.00
C GLY A 30 -6.05 -26.57 -14.32
N LEU A 31 -5.68 -26.46 -13.05
CA LEU A 31 -5.85 -25.23 -12.26
C LEU A 31 -5.11 -24.04 -12.86
N GLN A 32 -3.91 -24.26 -13.42
CA GLN A 32 -3.15 -23.21 -14.12
C GLN A 32 -3.87 -22.70 -15.37
N ARG A 33 -4.52 -23.59 -16.13
CA ARG A 33 -5.32 -23.20 -17.31
C ARG A 33 -6.56 -22.42 -16.90
N ASP A 34 -7.25 -22.83 -15.85
CA ASP A 34 -8.42 -22.14 -15.35
C ASP A 34 -8.07 -20.74 -14.81
N LEU A 35 -6.96 -20.63 -14.07
CA LEU A 35 -6.44 -19.34 -13.59
C LEU A 35 -6.08 -18.41 -14.75
N GLN A 36 -5.44 -18.95 -15.80
CA GLN A 36 -5.09 -18.17 -16.98
C GLN A 36 -6.34 -17.65 -17.70
N LYS A 37 -7.35 -18.51 -17.84
CA LYS A 37 -8.64 -18.14 -18.44
C LYS A 37 -9.34 -17.04 -17.63
N GLN A 38 -9.37 -17.15 -16.30
CA GLN A 38 -9.94 -16.12 -15.42
C GLN A 38 -9.21 -14.78 -15.54
N LYS A 39 -7.88 -14.78 -15.67
CA LYS A 39 -7.09 -13.57 -15.89
C LYS A 39 -7.42 -12.89 -17.22
N GLU A 40 -7.58 -13.68 -18.28
CA GLU A 40 -7.96 -13.17 -19.61
C GLU A 40 -9.38 -12.57 -19.61
N GLU A 41 -10.34 -13.24 -18.97
CA GLU A 41 -11.70 -12.72 -18.79
C GLU A 41 -11.72 -11.40 -18.00
N LEU A 42 -10.92 -11.30 -16.93
CA LEU A 42 -10.80 -10.07 -16.14
C LEU A 42 -10.17 -8.92 -16.93
N ALA A 43 -9.13 -9.21 -17.73
CA ALA A 43 -8.49 -8.21 -18.57
C ALA A 43 -9.45 -7.63 -19.62
N LEU A 44 -10.26 -8.48 -20.25
CA LEU A 44 -11.30 -8.06 -21.20
C LEU A 44 -12.39 -7.21 -20.52
N ALA A 45 -12.83 -7.59 -19.32
CA ALA A 45 -13.80 -6.82 -18.55
C ALA A 45 -13.27 -5.43 -18.16
N LEU A 46 -11.98 -5.34 -17.80
CA LEU A 46 -11.31 -4.08 -17.49
C LEU A 46 -11.22 -3.17 -18.72
N GLU A 47 -10.86 -3.72 -19.88
CA GLU A 47 -10.80 -2.96 -21.13
C GLU A 47 -12.17 -2.41 -21.53
N ALA A 48 -13.21 -3.25 -21.46
CA ALA A 48 -14.59 -2.83 -21.74
C ALA A 48 -15.06 -1.72 -20.78
N THR A 49 -14.71 -1.82 -19.50
CA THR A 49 -15.05 -0.80 -18.49
C THR A 49 -14.34 0.53 -18.80
N ASN A 50 -13.06 0.47 -19.17
CA ASN A 50 -12.28 1.65 -19.56
C ASN A 50 -12.79 2.31 -20.84
N GLN A 51 -13.24 1.53 -21.83
CA GLN A 51 -13.88 2.07 -23.04
C GLN A 51 -15.19 2.79 -22.69
N LYS A 52 -16.03 2.18 -21.84
CA LYS A 52 -17.29 2.78 -21.40
C LYS A 52 -17.08 4.07 -20.60
N LEU A 53 -16.04 4.11 -19.76
CA LEU A 53 -15.61 5.33 -19.07
C LEU A 53 -15.23 6.44 -20.06
N LYS A 54 -14.44 6.12 -21.09
CA LYS A 54 -14.07 7.10 -22.15
C LYS A 54 -15.30 7.64 -22.88
N GLU A 55 -16.26 6.79 -23.26
CA GLU A 55 -17.50 7.22 -23.91
C GLU A 55 -18.36 8.13 -23.03
N LEU A 56 -18.43 7.84 -21.73
CA LEU A 56 -19.07 8.69 -20.72
C LEU A 56 -18.36 10.05 -20.57
N THR A 57 -17.02 10.07 -20.69
CA THR A 57 -16.23 11.31 -20.60
C THR A 57 -16.40 12.18 -21.85
N VAL A 58 -16.46 11.58 -23.04
CA VAL A 58 -16.62 12.29 -24.33
C VAL A 58 -18.01 12.92 -24.46
N SER A 59 -19.03 12.35 -23.81
CA SER A 59 -20.40 12.88 -23.84
C SER A 59 -20.58 14.19 -23.03
N GLN A 60 -19.58 14.59 -22.22
CA GLN A 60 -19.65 15.78 -21.36
C GLN A 60 -18.81 16.98 -21.84
N VAL A 61 -18.09 16.89 -22.96
CA VAL A 61 -17.24 18.00 -23.47
C VAL A 61 -17.61 18.38 -24.90
N LYS A 62 -18.48 19.40 -25.05
CA LYS A 62 -18.61 20.17 -26.30
C LYS A 62 -17.77 21.44 -26.21
N GLU A 63 -16.50 21.36 -26.59
CA GLU A 63 -15.76 22.28 -27.48
C GLU A 63 -14.25 22.00 -27.46
N PRO A 64 -13.52 22.19 -28.59
CA PRO A 64 -12.10 21.85 -28.68
C PRO A 64 -11.23 22.96 -28.07
N LEU A 65 -10.45 22.60 -27.05
CA LEU A 65 -9.54 23.53 -26.38
C LEU A 65 -8.24 23.75 -27.16
N ASN A 66 -7.93 25.03 -27.29
CA ASN A 66 -6.77 25.63 -27.95
C ASN A 66 -5.49 25.34 -27.14
N PHE A 67 -4.51 24.68 -27.76
CA PHE A 67 -3.20 24.42 -27.14
C PHE A 67 -2.38 25.72 -27.09
N ARG A 68 -2.44 26.45 -25.97
CA ARG A 68 -1.35 27.33 -25.52
C ARG A 68 -1.62 27.88 -24.11
N GLY A 69 -0.77 27.47 -23.17
CA GLY A 69 -0.52 28.18 -21.93
C GLY A 69 -1.25 27.64 -20.71
N LEU A 70 -0.46 27.09 -19.78
CA LEU A 70 -0.75 26.85 -18.37
C LEU A 70 -1.96 25.95 -18.10
N SER A 71 -1.67 24.76 -17.56
CA SER A 71 -2.62 23.84 -16.94
C SER A 71 -3.47 24.56 -15.89
N GLN A 72 -4.57 25.18 -16.34
CA GLN A 72 -5.71 25.50 -15.50
C GLN A 72 -6.38 24.16 -15.18
N ARG A 73 -5.94 23.52 -14.09
CA ARG A 73 -6.68 22.42 -13.46
C ARG A 73 -8.04 22.99 -13.07
N ASN A 74 -9.12 22.36 -13.54
CA ASN A 74 -10.48 22.83 -13.31
C ASN A 74 -10.74 23.00 -11.82
N ASN A 75 -11.04 24.23 -11.40
CA ASN A 75 -11.21 24.66 -10.01
C ASN A 75 -12.57 24.23 -9.39
N SER A 76 -13.13 23.10 -9.83
CA SER A 76 -14.45 22.57 -9.43
C SER A 76 -14.44 21.12 -8.94
N GLU A 77 -13.29 20.45 -8.99
CA GLU A 77 -13.14 19.08 -8.47
C GLU A 77 -12.52 19.11 -7.08
N LYS A 78 -13.02 18.26 -6.19
CA LYS A 78 -12.48 18.09 -4.84
C LYS A 78 -10.99 17.72 -4.94
N PRO A 79 -10.10 18.29 -4.09
CA PRO A 79 -8.68 17.98 -4.13
C PRO A 79 -8.44 16.47 -4.08
N ARG A 80 -7.55 15.98 -4.94
CA ARG A 80 -7.16 14.57 -5.00
C ARG A 80 -6.04 14.31 -4.02
N VAL A 81 -6.25 13.36 -3.11
CA VAL A 81 -5.39 13.13 -1.95
C VAL A 81 -4.80 11.73 -1.98
N GLY A 82 -3.49 11.65 -1.77
CA GLY A 82 -2.77 10.41 -1.48
C GLY A 82 -2.36 10.39 -0.02
N VAL A 83 -2.76 9.36 0.72
CA VAL A 83 -2.42 9.16 2.14
C VAL A 83 -1.37 8.05 2.24
N PHE A 84 -0.26 8.32 2.92
CA PHE A 84 0.86 7.40 3.07
C PHE A 84 1.25 7.31 4.54
N VAL A 85 0.97 6.15 5.16
CA VAL A 85 1.10 5.98 6.62
C VAL A 85 2.25 5.05 6.96
N ASP A 86 3.28 5.59 7.60
CA ASP A 86 4.31 4.79 8.24
C ASP A 86 3.77 4.24 9.57
N VAL A 87 3.24 3.02 9.53
CA VAL A 87 2.62 2.38 10.68
C VAL A 87 3.64 2.17 11.80
N GLN A 88 4.89 1.86 11.46
CA GLN A 88 5.92 1.60 12.46
C GLN A 88 6.28 2.88 13.22
N ASN A 89 6.50 3.99 12.50
CA ASN A 89 6.79 5.28 13.12
C ASN A 89 5.62 5.75 14.02
N MET A 90 4.39 5.64 13.52
CA MET A 90 3.18 6.00 14.29
C MET A 90 2.99 5.12 15.53
N PHE A 91 3.22 3.81 15.42
CA PHE A 91 3.08 2.88 16.53
C PHE A 91 4.06 3.19 17.67
N TYR A 92 5.34 3.39 17.35
CA TYR A 92 6.34 3.70 18.38
C TYR A 92 6.08 5.06 19.03
N ALA A 93 5.69 6.07 18.24
CA ALA A 93 5.36 7.40 18.75
C ALA A 93 4.17 7.38 19.74
N ALA A 94 3.11 6.62 19.42
CA ALA A 94 1.95 6.45 20.29
C ALA A 94 2.31 5.69 21.58
N LYS A 95 3.11 4.63 21.46
CA LYS A 95 3.52 3.79 22.59
C LYS A 95 4.43 4.52 23.58
N ASP A 96 5.41 5.28 23.09
CA ASP A 96 6.42 5.94 23.91
C ASP A 96 5.81 6.94 24.91
N ARG A 97 4.91 7.82 24.45
CA ARG A 97 4.36 8.89 25.29
C ARG A 97 3.01 8.58 25.92
N TYR A 98 2.16 7.84 25.21
CA TYR A 98 0.77 7.63 25.63
C TYR A 98 0.49 6.20 26.05
N ASN A 99 1.41 5.26 25.80
CA ASN A 99 1.22 3.82 26.01
C ASN A 99 -0.13 3.32 25.45
N ALA A 100 -0.53 3.88 24.29
CA ALA A 100 -1.81 3.66 23.63
C ALA A 100 -1.61 3.31 22.15
N ARG A 101 -2.70 3.03 21.44
CA ARG A 101 -2.67 2.75 19.99
C ARG A 101 -3.33 3.87 19.22
N LEU A 102 -2.87 4.10 18.00
CA LEU A 102 -3.50 5.06 17.09
C LEU A 102 -4.80 4.47 16.52
N ASP A 103 -5.86 5.27 16.49
CA ASP A 103 -7.11 4.95 15.82
C ASP A 103 -6.99 5.30 14.33
N TYR A 104 -6.68 4.29 13.51
CA TYR A 104 -6.49 4.47 12.07
C TYR A 104 -7.78 4.84 11.32
N ILE A 105 -8.97 4.53 11.87
CA ILE A 105 -10.23 4.93 11.25
C ILE A 105 -10.41 6.44 11.41
N LYS A 106 -10.29 6.93 12.66
CA LYS A 106 -10.36 8.37 12.93
C LYS A 106 -9.26 9.14 12.23
N LEU A 107 -8.06 8.57 12.16
CA LEU A 107 -6.95 9.16 11.41
C LEU A 107 -7.36 9.43 9.97
N LEU A 108 -7.82 8.39 9.25
CA LEU A 108 -8.19 8.53 7.84
C LEU A 108 -9.33 9.53 7.65
N ASP A 109 -10.39 9.44 8.45
CA ASP A 109 -11.55 10.32 8.34
C ASP A 109 -11.17 11.79 8.55
N MET A 110 -10.35 12.08 9.57
CA MET A 110 -9.91 13.44 9.89
C MET A 110 -9.00 14.02 8.80
N ILE A 111 -7.98 13.26 8.39
CA ILE A 111 -7.00 13.77 7.44
C ILE A 111 -7.53 13.80 6.03
N VAL A 112 -8.58 13.05 5.67
CA VAL A 112 -9.16 13.13 4.33
C VAL A 112 -10.22 14.22 4.27
N GLY A 113 -11.12 14.28 5.26
CA GLY A 113 -12.25 15.21 5.23
C GLY A 113 -13.17 14.94 4.04
N ASP A 114 -13.52 15.99 3.30
CA ASP A 114 -14.42 15.91 2.14
C ASP A 114 -13.68 15.72 0.80
N ARG A 115 -12.37 15.50 0.83
CA ARG A 115 -11.48 15.40 -0.35
C ARG A 115 -11.62 14.06 -1.08
N MET A 116 -11.13 13.98 -2.32
CA MET A 116 -11.16 12.76 -3.11
C MET A 116 -9.93 11.90 -2.82
N VAL A 117 -10.10 10.76 -2.15
CA VAL A 117 -8.99 9.82 -1.91
C VAL A 117 -8.66 9.09 -3.21
N VAL A 118 -7.44 9.30 -3.71
CA VAL A 118 -6.88 8.54 -4.84
C VAL A 118 -6.21 7.27 -4.34
N ALA A 119 -5.47 7.37 -3.23
CA ALA A 119 -4.90 6.22 -2.55
C ALA A 119 -4.76 6.49 -1.05
N ALA A 120 -4.94 5.46 -0.25
CA ALA A 120 -4.56 5.45 1.16
C ALA A 120 -3.76 4.18 1.42
N THR A 121 -2.45 4.31 1.60
CA THR A 121 -1.53 3.17 1.79
C THR A 121 -0.98 3.15 3.21
N ALA A 122 -1.10 2.01 3.88
CA ALA A 122 -0.49 1.76 5.17
C ALA A 122 0.70 0.80 5.02
N TYR A 123 1.85 1.24 5.50
CA TYR A 123 3.13 0.55 5.37
C TYR A 123 3.47 -0.18 6.67
N VAL A 124 3.27 -1.49 6.69
CA VAL A 124 3.39 -2.33 7.89
C VAL A 124 4.71 -3.10 7.87
N VAL A 125 5.40 -3.10 9.01
CA VAL A 125 6.60 -3.91 9.22
C VAL A 125 6.24 -5.06 10.15
N GLN A 126 6.34 -6.27 9.63
CA GLN A 126 5.96 -7.50 10.30
C GLN A 126 7.10 -8.03 11.15
N MET A 127 6.83 -8.22 12.44
CA MET A 127 7.72 -8.91 13.36
C MET A 127 7.43 -10.41 13.29
N PRO A 128 8.41 -11.27 13.02
CA PRO A 128 8.17 -12.72 12.87
C PRO A 128 7.50 -13.38 14.09
N GLU A 129 7.67 -12.77 15.27
CA GLU A 129 7.18 -13.28 16.56
C GLU A 129 5.75 -12.81 16.88
N VAL A 130 5.19 -11.88 16.11
CA VAL A 130 3.88 -11.27 16.38
C VAL A 130 2.95 -11.53 15.21
N ASP A 131 1.83 -12.21 15.48
CA ASP A 131 0.76 -12.33 14.48
C ASP A 131 0.07 -10.98 14.31
N GLN A 132 0.30 -10.36 13.15
CA GLN A 132 -0.29 -9.08 12.77
C GLN A 132 -1.41 -9.23 11.74
N THR A 133 -1.82 -10.47 11.41
CA THR A 133 -2.82 -10.76 10.38
C THR A 133 -4.14 -10.02 10.64
N ALA A 134 -4.63 -10.07 11.87
CA ALA A 134 -5.88 -9.39 12.25
C ALA A 134 -5.78 -7.87 12.11
N PHE A 135 -4.61 -7.29 12.39
CA PHE A 135 -4.39 -5.85 12.25
C PHE A 135 -4.30 -5.42 10.78
N ILE A 136 -3.60 -6.20 9.95
CA ILE A 136 -3.55 -5.97 8.50
C ILE A 136 -4.96 -6.04 7.91
N SER A 137 -5.71 -7.09 8.21
CA SER A 137 -7.10 -7.20 7.75
C SER A 137 -7.97 -6.05 8.26
N PHE A 138 -7.78 -5.59 9.50
CA PHE A 138 -8.48 -4.42 10.02
C PHE A 138 -8.20 -3.17 9.17
N LEU A 139 -6.94 -2.88 8.82
CA LEU A 139 -6.61 -1.73 7.98
C LEU A 139 -7.25 -1.85 6.58
N GLU A 140 -7.17 -3.02 5.96
CA GLU A 140 -7.74 -3.29 4.63
C GLU A 140 -9.26 -3.09 4.61
N HIS A 141 -9.98 -3.57 5.63
CA HIS A 141 -11.42 -3.38 5.75
C HIS A 141 -11.83 -1.92 5.97
N ASN A 142 -10.91 -1.08 6.45
CA ASN A 142 -11.15 0.33 6.76
C ASN A 142 -10.52 1.28 5.73
N GLY A 143 -10.35 0.81 4.48
CA GLY A 143 -10.05 1.68 3.34
C GLY A 143 -8.57 1.90 3.07
N TYR A 144 -7.66 1.21 3.78
CA TYR A 144 -6.24 1.24 3.47
C TYR A 144 -5.84 0.12 2.52
N TYR A 145 -5.00 0.43 1.54
CA TYR A 145 -4.18 -0.57 0.89
C TYR A 145 -2.97 -0.87 1.79
N VAL A 146 -2.75 -2.13 2.15
CA VAL A 146 -1.64 -2.48 3.05
C VAL A 146 -0.45 -3.01 2.27
N LYS A 147 0.70 -2.37 2.43
CA LYS A 147 2.00 -2.91 1.99
C LYS A 147 2.74 -3.41 3.21
N SER A 148 3.05 -4.70 3.25
CA SER A 148 3.73 -5.32 4.38
C SER A 148 5.08 -5.92 3.99
N LYS A 149 6.03 -5.87 4.92
CA LYS A 149 7.34 -6.52 4.77
C LYS A 149 7.83 -7.06 6.10
N GLU A 150 8.57 -8.15 6.04
CA GLU A 150 9.17 -8.76 7.22
C GLU A 150 10.38 -7.96 7.71
N LEU A 151 10.44 -7.74 9.02
CA LEU A 151 11.62 -7.19 9.68
C LEU A 151 12.79 -8.17 9.53
N ARG A 152 13.86 -7.75 8.86
CA ARG A 152 15.08 -8.56 8.75
C ARG A 152 16.14 -8.04 9.71
N MET A 153 16.45 -8.85 10.71
CA MET A 153 17.61 -8.63 11.57
C MET A 153 18.86 -9.15 10.87
N ARG A 154 19.86 -8.29 10.70
CA ARG A 154 21.18 -8.73 10.24
C ARG A 154 21.98 -9.33 11.40
N LEU A 155 22.98 -10.12 11.05
CA LEU A 155 23.93 -10.72 11.99
C LEU A 155 24.74 -9.68 12.78
N ASP A 156 24.80 -8.43 12.29
CA ASP A 156 25.45 -7.29 12.95
C ASP A 156 24.52 -6.55 13.94
N GLY A 157 23.29 -7.03 14.14
CA GLY A 157 22.30 -6.41 15.03
C GLY A 157 21.55 -5.23 14.41
N SER A 158 21.88 -4.81 13.18
CA SER A 158 21.11 -3.77 12.49
C SER A 158 19.80 -4.34 11.95
N ALA A 159 18.69 -3.66 12.29
CA ALA A 159 17.39 -3.95 11.71
C ALA A 159 17.32 -3.30 10.32
N LYS A 160 17.10 -4.08 9.27
CA LYS A 160 16.72 -3.54 7.95
C LYS A 160 15.24 -3.78 7.76
N GLY A 161 14.45 -2.70 7.88
CA GLY A 161 13.02 -2.84 8.09
C GLY A 161 12.17 -1.58 7.91
N ASP A 162 12.71 -0.42 7.59
CA ASP A 162 11.92 0.82 7.38
C ASP A 162 11.29 0.94 5.98
N TRP A 163 10.11 1.52 5.90
CA TRP A 163 9.43 1.68 4.61
C TRP A 163 9.85 2.93 3.84
N ASP A 164 10.80 3.71 4.34
CA ASP A 164 11.11 5.07 3.89
C ASP A 164 11.32 5.16 2.37
N MET A 165 12.18 4.30 1.83
CA MET A 165 12.39 4.26 0.38
C MET A 165 11.15 3.82 -0.40
N GLY A 166 10.39 2.86 0.13
CA GLY A 166 9.17 2.38 -0.53
C GLY A 166 8.06 3.44 -0.54
N ILE A 167 7.89 4.14 0.59
CA ILE A 167 6.99 5.28 0.74
C ILE A 167 7.38 6.38 -0.25
N ALA A 168 8.67 6.75 -0.30
CA ALA A 168 9.16 7.78 -1.21
C ALA A 168 8.90 7.43 -2.69
N ILE A 169 9.21 6.19 -3.10
CA ILE A 169 9.00 5.73 -4.48
C ILE A 169 7.51 5.77 -4.84
N ASP A 170 6.63 5.30 -3.95
CA ASP A 170 5.20 5.28 -4.19
C ASP A 170 4.65 6.71 -4.32
N ILE A 171 5.00 7.62 -3.40
CA ILE A 171 4.60 9.02 -3.44
C ILE A 171 5.01 9.64 -4.79
N ILE A 172 6.28 9.49 -5.17
CA ILE A 172 6.82 10.02 -6.43
C ILE A 172 6.05 9.48 -7.64
N SER A 173 5.77 8.19 -7.65
CA SER A 173 5.08 7.53 -8.77
C SER A 173 3.64 8.01 -8.98
N MET A 174 3.04 8.62 -7.96
CA MET A 174 1.64 9.06 -7.97
C MET A 174 1.48 10.58 -8.14
N LEU A 175 2.56 11.37 -8.20
CA LEU A 175 2.47 12.84 -8.13
C LEU A 175 1.61 13.49 -9.22
N ASP A 176 1.56 12.90 -10.42
CA ASP A 176 0.73 13.43 -11.50
C ASP A 176 -0.78 13.31 -11.21
N ASP A 177 -1.15 12.36 -10.36
CA ASP A 177 -2.53 12.06 -9.97
C ASP A 177 -2.97 12.73 -8.67
N LEU A 178 -2.05 13.40 -7.97
CA LEU A 178 -2.28 13.98 -6.65
C LEU A 178 -2.23 15.51 -6.68
N ASP A 179 -3.13 16.12 -5.92
CA ASP A 179 -3.08 17.55 -5.58
C ASP A 179 -2.52 17.75 -4.16
N VAL A 180 -2.73 16.77 -3.28
CA VAL A 180 -2.20 16.74 -1.91
C VAL A 180 -1.60 15.38 -1.58
N VAL A 181 -0.40 15.38 -1.02
CA VAL A 181 0.23 14.22 -0.37
C VAL A 181 0.12 14.40 1.14
N ILE A 182 -0.50 13.43 1.80
CA ILE A 182 -0.55 13.35 3.26
C ILE A 182 0.42 12.26 3.71
N LEU A 183 1.49 12.68 4.38
CA LEU A 183 2.50 11.80 4.95
C LEU A 183 2.26 11.67 6.47
N ALA A 184 1.83 10.48 6.90
CA ALA A 184 1.73 10.17 8.32
C ALA A 184 3.03 9.49 8.81
N SER A 185 4.06 10.31 9.05
CA SER A 185 5.33 9.93 9.66
C SER A 185 5.96 11.13 10.36
N GLY A 186 6.68 10.87 11.45
CA GLY A 186 7.50 11.86 12.16
C GLY A 186 8.97 11.89 11.71
N ASP A 187 9.36 11.07 10.75
CA ASP A 187 10.77 10.87 10.37
C ASP A 187 11.35 12.01 9.53
N GLY A 188 12.44 12.61 10.02
CA GLY A 188 13.14 13.70 9.34
C GLY A 188 13.78 13.30 8.01
N ASP A 189 13.99 12.01 7.76
CA ASP A 189 14.58 11.53 6.50
C ASP A 189 13.66 11.79 5.30
N PHE A 190 12.37 12.09 5.54
CA PHE A 190 11.43 12.51 4.50
C PHE A 190 11.56 13.98 4.08
N CYS A 191 12.35 14.84 4.74
CA CYS A 191 12.45 16.26 4.39
C CYS A 191 12.76 16.50 2.91
N ALA A 192 13.74 15.78 2.36
CA ALA A 192 14.10 15.89 0.95
C ALA A 192 12.98 15.43 0.00
N LEU A 193 12.18 14.44 0.42
CA LEU A 193 11.00 14.02 -0.31
C LEU A 193 9.95 15.14 -0.31
N VAL A 194 9.66 15.72 0.85
CA VAL A 194 8.69 16.82 1.00
C VAL A 194 9.04 17.99 0.09
N GLU A 195 10.30 18.45 0.09
CA GLU A 195 10.75 19.54 -0.77
C GLU A 195 10.53 19.24 -2.25
N MET A 196 10.91 18.06 -2.71
CA MET A 196 10.75 17.68 -4.12
C MET A 196 9.27 17.53 -4.53
N VAL A 197 8.42 16.99 -3.66
CA VAL A 197 6.97 16.89 -3.93
C VAL A 197 6.36 18.29 -4.12
N LYS A 198 6.81 19.26 -3.31
CA LYS A 198 6.41 20.67 -3.43
C LYS A 198 6.92 21.31 -4.70
N GLU A 199 8.16 21.03 -5.11
CA GLU A 199 8.71 21.49 -6.40
C GLU A 199 7.90 20.97 -7.59
N LYS A 200 7.25 19.81 -7.46
CA LYS A 200 6.32 19.25 -8.47
C LYS A 200 4.92 19.87 -8.42
N GLY A 201 4.68 20.84 -7.53
CA GLY A 201 3.43 21.57 -7.41
C GLY A 201 2.33 20.82 -6.65
N CYS A 202 2.70 19.77 -5.90
CA CYS A 202 1.78 19.06 -5.02
C CYS A 202 1.93 19.59 -3.59
N ARG A 203 0.81 19.79 -2.89
CA ARG A 203 0.83 20.22 -1.48
C ARG A 203 1.23 19.04 -0.60
N VAL A 204 2.06 19.29 0.42
CA VAL A 204 2.43 18.26 1.40
C VAL A 204 1.90 18.58 2.79
N GLU A 205 1.12 17.67 3.33
CA GLU A 205 0.58 17.70 4.68
C GLU A 205 1.25 16.58 5.50
N VAL A 206 1.88 16.92 6.62
CA VAL A 206 2.49 15.94 7.51
C VAL A 206 1.59 15.74 8.73
N VAL A 207 1.30 14.48 9.06
CA VAL A 207 0.43 14.11 10.19
C VAL A 207 1.21 13.23 11.15
N ALA A 208 1.59 13.75 12.31
CA ALA A 208 2.40 12.97 13.24
C ALA A 208 2.28 13.48 14.68
N PHE A 209 2.84 12.71 15.61
CA PHE A 209 2.90 13.10 17.01
C PHE A 209 3.96 14.20 17.22
N PRO A 210 3.61 15.38 17.73
CA PRO A 210 4.55 16.51 17.82
C PRO A 210 5.81 16.22 18.63
N HIS A 211 5.72 15.36 19.65
CA HIS A 211 6.87 15.00 20.49
C HIS A 211 7.85 14.04 19.82
N ASN A 212 7.43 13.34 18.76
CA ASN A 212 8.20 12.35 18.03
C ASN A 212 8.23 12.68 16.53
N THR A 213 8.35 13.97 16.21
CA THR A 213 8.44 14.46 14.84
C THR A 213 9.63 15.40 14.71
N SER A 214 10.45 15.22 13.68
CA SER A 214 11.54 16.14 13.36
C SER A 214 11.03 17.57 13.18
N VAL A 215 11.72 18.55 13.78
CA VAL A 215 11.41 19.98 13.59
C VAL A 215 11.58 20.38 12.13
N ASP A 216 12.60 19.84 11.46
CA ASP A 216 12.87 20.13 10.05
C ASP A 216 11.72 19.62 9.17
N LEU A 217 11.15 18.45 9.48
CA LEU A 217 10.02 17.91 8.74
C LEU A 217 8.76 18.76 8.92
N GLN A 218 8.49 19.21 10.15
CA GLN A 218 7.38 20.12 10.45
C GLN A 218 7.50 21.43 9.66
N GLN A 219 8.72 21.94 9.49
CA GLN A 219 8.98 23.18 8.74
C GLN A 219 8.98 22.98 7.22
N ALA A 220 9.38 21.80 6.74
CA ALA A 220 9.39 21.48 5.31
C ALA A 220 7.97 21.32 4.73
N ALA A 221 7.04 20.77 5.53
CA ALA A 221 5.65 20.56 5.13
C ALA A 221 4.92 21.89 4.83
N ASP A 222 3.90 21.86 3.97
CA ASP A 222 3.00 23.02 3.80
C ASP A 222 2.04 23.17 4.98
N GLU A 223 1.66 22.05 5.60
CA GLU A 223 0.86 22.03 6.82
C GLU A 223 1.25 20.83 7.68
N PHE A 224 1.30 21.05 9.00
CA PHE A 224 1.55 20.01 9.98
C PHE A 224 0.32 19.81 10.86
N PHE A 225 -0.22 18.59 10.85
CA PHE A 225 -1.37 18.17 11.65
C PHE A 225 -0.89 17.37 12.87
N PRO A 226 -0.95 17.95 14.08
CA PRO A 226 -0.50 17.27 15.28
C PRO A 226 -1.48 16.16 15.69
N ILE A 227 -0.98 14.94 15.91
CA ILE A 227 -1.77 13.86 16.51
C ILE A 227 -1.85 14.06 18.02
N GLY A 228 -3.08 14.16 18.52
CA GLY A 228 -3.42 14.31 19.94
C GLY A 228 -3.96 13.02 20.58
N GLY A 229 -4.31 13.11 21.85
CA GLY A 229 -4.85 11.98 22.63
C GLY A 229 -6.27 11.55 22.21
N ASP A 230 -7.02 12.42 21.53
CA ASP A 230 -8.34 12.16 20.95
C ASP A 230 -8.31 11.14 19.79
N MET A 231 -7.13 10.97 19.19
CA MET A 231 -6.86 10.03 18.11
C MET A 231 -6.36 8.66 18.62
N LEU A 232 -6.35 8.44 19.93
CA LEU A 232 -5.82 7.23 20.56
C LEU A 232 -6.92 6.32 21.13
N ILE A 233 -6.64 5.03 21.18
CA ILE A 233 -7.48 3.94 21.73
C ILE A 233 -6.68 2.95 22.57
#